data_AF-A0A7W0Y6I8-F1
#
_entry.id   AF-A0A7W0Y6I8-F1
#
_cell.length_a   1.000
_cell.length_b   1.000
_cell.length_c   1.000
_cell.angle_alpha   90.00
_cell.angle_beta   90.00
_cell.angle_gamma   90.00
#
_symmetry.space_group_name_H-M   'P 1'
#
loop_
_entity.id
_entity.type
_entity.pdbx_description
1 polymer ?
#
loop_
_entity_poly.entity_id
_entity_poly.type
_entity_poly.pdbx_seq_one_letter_code
_entity_poly.pdbx_strand_id
1 'polypeptide(L)'
;MSTPPTPPTPPKEPIAIRLVKVSFKMTTRRDASGVPRLPADFIAEQGQLVRILDVREEAELIGPLGHIPSVTHVPLSKIGEVPALLDRETCIVIVSARGGRAGVAACLLEELGMNRVAAMEGGMAAWKQLGFTTLRDPTSYRKVLKAIAPGMGRDGRPIVMVEKGSQLTAAQIVEHVGDPTSVRWVKLGAFLLHGKRSCVDGRDDNGVIGTPGGDAGELLLALAAVEKLTGKALAPAEVEQVLLRHIDTFGRFYMHTDVHAMNRLIVEGYRKDPRIAPFVKHLDKGEEWRQWMLAPPHELRAAVLEHVCRPDVMGCGHLRFAMTDPEFQVRPELTRAFLEAFHRLRWAGSPELLWIVLGGEHAEGAVANITLAGGLHSYTRVPLVSPSVAGAQIFINHPQVTSFLRHEMAAFLCEIGAATDEVALGAMIEELGTLQGSRTLARLAGGLPVFEIHFALDGTPQVTERGMISV
;
A
#
# COMPACT_ATOMS: atom_id res chain seq x y z
N MET A 1 -40.92 11.02 36.99
CA MET A 1 -39.49 10.65 37.11
C MET A 1 -39.01 10.33 35.71
N SER A 2 -38.34 11.29 35.07
CA SER A 2 -37.82 11.12 33.71
C SER A 2 -36.59 10.20 33.75
N THR A 3 -36.59 9.16 32.92
CA THR A 3 -35.46 8.25 32.76
C THR A 3 -34.21 9.03 32.35
N PRO A 4 -33.04 8.74 32.94
CA PRO A 4 -31.80 9.38 32.51
C PRO A 4 -31.53 9.01 31.05
N PRO A 5 -31.04 9.95 30.23
CA PRO A 5 -30.69 9.65 28.85
C PRO A 5 -29.63 8.55 28.82
N THR A 6 -29.85 7.55 27.96
CA THR A 6 -28.86 6.51 27.65
C THR A 6 -27.54 7.20 27.29
N PRO A 7 -26.41 6.84 27.90
CA PRO A 7 -25.13 7.44 27.56
C PRO A 7 -24.87 7.24 26.06
N PRO A 8 -24.36 8.27 25.36
CA PRO A 8 -24.04 8.15 23.95
C PRO A 8 -23.08 6.97 23.77
N THR A 9 -23.41 6.07 22.84
CA THR A 9 -22.50 5.00 22.41
C THR A 9 -21.15 5.63 22.08
N PRO A 10 -20.02 5.16 22.65
CA PRO A 10 -18.73 5.72 22.32
C PRO A 10 -18.52 5.66 20.80
N PRO A 11 -17.93 6.70 20.18
CA PRO A 11 -17.71 6.72 18.75
C PRO A 11 -16.92 5.45 18.35
N LYS A 12 -17.42 4.74 17.34
CA LYS A 12 -16.76 3.53 16.84
C LYS A 12 -15.34 3.91 16.39
N GLU A 13 -14.35 3.14 16.83
CA GLU A 13 -12.96 3.31 16.42
C GLU A 13 -12.87 3.39 14.88
N PRO A 14 -12.13 4.38 14.31
CA PRO A 14 -11.98 4.53 12.87
C PRO A 14 -11.57 3.23 12.18
N ILE A 15 -12.12 2.99 10.98
CA ILE A 15 -11.88 1.76 10.21
C ILE A 15 -10.38 1.55 9.95
N ALA A 16 -9.63 2.61 9.63
CA ALA A 16 -8.18 2.56 9.43
C ALA A 16 -7.46 1.97 10.66
N ILE A 17 -7.77 2.45 11.87
CA ILE A 17 -7.15 1.94 13.11
C ILE A 17 -7.48 0.45 13.31
N ARG A 18 -8.73 0.04 13.02
CA ARG A 18 -9.13 -1.37 13.09
C ARG A 18 -8.39 -2.25 12.07
N LEU A 19 -8.21 -1.76 10.84
CA LEU A 19 -7.49 -2.47 9.79
C LEU A 19 -6.01 -2.63 10.15
N VAL A 20 -5.36 -1.58 10.64
CA VAL A 20 -3.98 -1.67 11.13
C VAL A 20 -3.82 -2.70 12.24
N LYS A 21 -4.76 -2.78 13.20
CA LYS A 21 -4.73 -3.82 14.24
C LYS A 21 -4.82 -5.24 13.67
N VAL A 22 -5.58 -5.44 12.59
CA VAL A 22 -5.69 -6.73 11.89
C VAL A 22 -4.41 -7.02 11.11
N SER A 23 -3.93 -6.08 10.31
CA SER A 23 -2.70 -6.20 9.53
C SER A 23 -1.49 -6.45 10.43
N PHE A 24 -1.38 -5.74 11.55
CA PHE A 24 -0.35 -5.95 12.55
C PHE A 24 -0.33 -7.40 13.03
N LYS A 25 -1.49 -7.92 13.45
CA LYS A 25 -1.60 -9.31 13.93
C LYS A 25 -1.26 -10.33 12.85
N MET A 26 -1.67 -10.06 11.62
CA MET A 26 -1.50 -10.95 10.49
C MET A 26 -0.08 -11.03 9.96
N THR A 27 0.59 -9.88 9.93
CA THR A 27 1.96 -9.77 9.45
C THR A 27 2.96 -10.17 10.55
N THR A 28 2.58 -10.07 11.83
CA THR A 28 3.46 -10.44 12.94
C THR A 28 3.78 -11.93 12.87
N ARG A 29 5.07 -12.25 12.78
CA ARG A 29 5.59 -13.62 12.89
C ARG A 29 6.33 -13.79 14.19
N ARG A 30 6.36 -14.99 14.75
CA ARG A 30 7.26 -15.31 15.87
C ARG A 30 8.49 -16.02 15.33
N ASP A 31 9.68 -15.54 15.70
CA ASP A 31 10.92 -16.22 15.36
C ASP A 31 11.14 -17.49 16.21
N ALA A 32 12.23 -18.22 15.96
CA ALA A 32 12.53 -19.46 16.68
C ALA A 32 12.66 -19.29 18.21
N SER A 33 12.90 -18.07 18.69
CA SER A 33 12.97 -17.73 20.12
C SER A 33 11.63 -17.22 20.66
N GLY A 34 10.56 -17.26 19.86
CA GLY A 34 9.24 -16.79 20.21
C GLY A 34 9.07 -15.27 20.15
N VAL A 35 10.06 -14.51 19.70
CA VAL A 35 10.00 -13.05 19.66
C VAL A 35 9.01 -12.62 18.56
N PRO A 36 8.04 -11.72 18.83
CA PRO A 36 7.18 -11.17 17.81
C PRO A 36 7.97 -10.23 16.88
N ARG A 37 7.84 -10.43 15.58
CA ARG A 37 8.60 -9.78 14.52
C ARG A 37 7.69 -9.19 13.46
N LEU A 38 8.05 -8.01 12.98
CA LEU A 38 7.43 -7.37 11.81
C LEU A 38 8.52 -6.94 10.82
N PRO A 39 8.26 -7.07 9.52
CA PRO A 39 9.24 -6.68 8.50
C PRO A 39 9.28 -5.15 8.35
N ALA A 40 10.41 -4.61 7.89
CA ALA A 40 10.67 -3.17 7.92
C ALA A 40 9.76 -2.36 6.98
N ASP A 41 9.35 -2.96 5.87
CA ASP A 41 8.37 -2.45 4.92
C ASP A 41 6.98 -2.27 5.55
N PHE A 42 6.53 -3.15 6.46
CA PHE A 42 5.27 -2.94 7.18
C PHE A 42 5.27 -1.58 7.88
N ILE A 43 6.39 -1.22 8.52
CA ILE A 43 6.54 0.05 9.22
C ILE A 43 6.58 1.22 8.23
N ALA A 44 7.23 1.02 7.08
CA ALA A 44 7.27 1.95 5.97
C ALA A 44 5.93 2.06 5.20
N GLU A 45 4.99 1.15 5.43
CA GLU A 45 3.64 1.21 4.89
C GLU A 45 2.73 1.91 5.89
N GLN A 46 2.61 1.44 7.14
CA GLN A 46 1.55 1.84 8.07
C GLN A 46 1.55 3.32 8.52
N GLY A 47 2.59 4.09 8.21
CA GLY A 47 2.60 5.54 8.41
C GLY A 47 2.26 5.91 9.85
N GLN A 48 1.42 6.91 10.07
CA GLN A 48 1.07 7.39 11.42
C GLN A 48 0.30 6.39 12.32
N LEU A 49 -0.05 5.20 11.84
CA LEU A 49 -0.98 4.31 12.52
C LEU A 49 -0.33 3.32 13.51
N VAL A 50 1.00 3.20 13.52
CA VAL A 50 1.73 2.36 14.51
C VAL A 50 2.77 3.16 15.27
N ARG A 51 2.99 2.91 16.57
CA ARG A 51 3.98 3.62 17.37
C ARG A 51 5.38 3.03 17.16
N ILE A 52 6.31 3.80 16.60
CA ILE A 52 7.71 3.36 16.47
C ILE A 52 8.52 3.84 17.67
N LEU A 53 9.12 2.90 18.40
CA LEU A 53 10.02 3.17 19.52
C LEU A 53 11.45 2.75 19.16
N ASP A 54 12.39 3.68 19.16
CA ASP A 54 13.81 3.38 18.98
C ASP A 54 14.48 3.18 20.34
N VAL A 55 14.96 1.97 20.59
CA VAL A 55 15.58 1.57 21.88
C VAL A 55 17.10 1.65 21.88
N ARG A 56 17.68 2.24 20.83
CA ARG A 56 19.13 2.49 20.76
C ARG A 56 19.55 3.61 21.70
N GLU A 57 20.86 3.77 21.88
CA GLU A 57 21.42 4.93 22.55
C GLU A 57 21.35 6.18 21.66
N GLU A 58 21.29 7.37 22.26
CA GLU A 58 21.12 8.64 21.54
C GLU A 58 22.19 8.86 20.45
N ALA A 59 23.44 8.51 20.75
CA ALA A 59 24.56 8.60 19.81
C ALA A 59 24.36 7.73 18.54
N GLU A 60 23.61 6.62 18.64
CA GLU A 60 23.34 5.75 17.50
C GLU A 60 22.29 6.35 16.54
N LEU A 61 21.37 7.19 17.04
CA LEU A 61 20.31 7.81 16.23
C LEU A 61 20.85 8.87 15.27
N ILE A 62 21.94 9.54 15.65
CA ILE A 62 22.66 10.52 14.82
C ILE A 62 23.87 9.90 14.10
N GLY A 63 24.14 8.61 14.34
CA GLY A 63 25.24 7.86 13.75
C GLY A 63 25.01 7.43 12.28
N PRO A 64 25.86 6.54 11.72
CA PRO A 64 25.82 6.18 10.30
C PRO A 64 24.53 5.52 9.81
N LEU A 65 23.80 4.85 10.71
CA LEU A 65 22.49 4.26 10.42
C LEU A 65 21.36 5.30 10.45
N GLY A 66 21.58 6.46 11.07
CA GLY A 66 20.53 7.45 11.30
C GLY A 66 19.38 6.87 12.12
N HIS A 67 18.20 7.47 11.97
CA HIS A 67 16.94 7.01 12.56
C HIS A 67 15.77 7.21 11.60
N ILE A 68 14.65 6.52 11.87
CA ILE A 68 13.39 6.68 11.14
C ILE A 68 12.81 8.07 11.46
N PRO A 69 12.40 8.88 10.46
CA PRO A 69 11.75 10.17 10.71
C PRO A 69 10.61 10.07 11.72
N SER A 70 10.55 10.99 12.68
CA SER A 70 9.50 11.06 13.70
C SER A 70 9.38 9.84 14.63
N VAL A 71 10.44 9.04 14.76
CA VAL A 71 10.52 7.98 15.78
C VAL A 71 10.48 8.57 17.20
N THR A 72 10.01 7.79 18.17
CA THR A 72 10.16 8.14 19.59
C THR A 72 11.35 7.39 20.16
N HIS A 73 12.34 8.12 20.66
CA HIS A 73 13.49 7.54 21.33
C HIS A 73 13.11 7.14 22.76
N VAL A 74 13.22 5.85 23.06
CA VAL A 74 12.97 5.27 24.38
C VAL A 74 14.08 4.26 24.63
N PRO A 75 15.21 4.64 25.25
CA PRO A 75 16.32 3.71 25.51
C PRO A 75 15.83 2.41 26.15
N LEU A 76 16.49 1.29 25.85
CA LEU A 76 16.07 -0.02 26.35
C LEU A 76 15.88 -0.03 27.88
N SER A 77 16.72 0.70 28.63
CA SER A 77 16.63 0.82 30.09
C SER A 77 15.32 1.45 30.59
N LYS A 78 14.60 2.19 29.74
CA LYS A 78 13.34 2.89 30.06
C LYS A 78 12.11 2.22 29.45
N ILE A 79 12.27 1.11 28.73
CA ILE A 79 11.14 0.49 28.02
C ILE A 79 10.04 0.00 28.98
N GLY A 80 10.39 -0.38 30.21
CA GLY A 80 9.43 -0.80 31.23
C GLY A 80 8.43 0.28 31.66
N GLU A 81 8.68 1.55 31.31
CA GLU A 81 7.77 2.68 31.60
C GLU A 81 6.60 2.75 30.59
N VAL A 82 6.73 2.11 29.41
CA VAL A 82 5.76 2.22 28.31
C VAL A 82 4.32 1.82 28.69
N PRO A 83 4.06 0.72 29.43
CA PRO A 83 2.70 0.31 29.77
C PRO A 83 1.95 1.30 30.68
N ALA A 84 2.67 2.16 31.40
CA ALA A 84 2.07 3.24 32.18
C ALA A 84 1.71 4.47 31.31
N LEU A 85 2.27 4.55 30.10
CA LEU A 85 2.17 5.72 29.22
C LEU A 85 1.26 5.48 28.00
N LEU A 86 1.07 4.23 27.57
CA LEU A 86 0.31 3.87 26.37
C LEU A 86 -0.81 2.86 26.69
N ASP A 87 -1.87 2.89 25.89
CA ASP A 87 -2.96 1.89 25.95
C ASP A 87 -2.47 0.50 25.51
N ARG A 88 -3.00 -0.57 26.12
CA ARG A 88 -2.58 -1.96 25.87
C ARG A 88 -2.83 -2.43 24.44
N GLU A 89 -3.80 -1.84 23.73
CA GLU A 89 -4.11 -2.15 22.34
C GLU A 89 -3.32 -1.30 21.33
N THR A 90 -2.41 -0.44 21.80
CA THR A 90 -1.54 0.35 20.91
C THR A 90 -0.63 -0.58 20.11
N CYS A 91 -0.67 -0.48 18.78
CA CYS A 91 0.29 -1.17 17.89
C CYS A 91 1.67 -0.53 18.03
N ILE A 92 2.62 -1.24 18.65
CA ILE A 92 3.98 -0.76 18.91
C ILE A 92 4.98 -1.58 18.11
N VAL A 93 5.85 -0.88 17.38
CA VAL A 93 6.98 -1.46 16.69
C VAL A 93 8.28 -0.96 17.30
N ILE A 94 9.11 -1.88 17.77
CA ILE A 94 10.37 -1.55 18.43
C ILE A 94 11.53 -1.68 17.46
N VAL A 95 12.41 -0.69 17.45
CA VAL A 95 13.54 -0.58 16.55
C VAL A 95 14.84 -0.57 17.34
N SER A 96 15.81 -1.34 16.85
CA SER A 96 17.21 -1.29 17.30
C SER A 96 18.14 -1.35 16.08
N ALA A 97 19.45 -1.38 16.28
CA ALA A 97 20.41 -1.36 15.16
C ALA A 97 20.23 -2.54 14.19
N ARG A 98 20.04 -3.76 14.74
CA ARG A 98 19.92 -5.03 13.99
C ARG A 98 18.75 -5.92 14.45
N GLY A 99 17.87 -5.41 15.31
CA GLY A 99 16.68 -6.14 15.80
C GLY A 99 16.87 -6.90 17.11
N GLY A 100 18.10 -7.09 17.62
CA GLY A 100 18.37 -7.83 18.86
C GLY A 100 17.76 -7.18 20.12
N ARG A 101 18.19 -5.96 20.46
CA ARG A 101 17.64 -5.18 21.60
C ARG A 101 16.14 -4.94 21.48
N ALA A 102 15.66 -4.75 20.24
CA ALA A 102 14.24 -4.60 19.97
C ALA A 102 13.44 -5.86 20.32
N GLY A 103 14.01 -7.06 20.08
CA GLY A 103 13.38 -8.33 20.46
C GLY A 103 13.22 -8.46 21.97
N VAL A 104 14.28 -8.16 22.73
CA VAL A 104 14.25 -8.15 24.21
C VAL A 104 13.17 -7.20 24.72
N ALA A 105 13.14 -5.97 24.19
CA ALA A 105 12.12 -4.98 24.53
C ALA A 105 10.70 -5.45 24.17
N ALA A 106 10.52 -6.13 23.05
CA ALA A 106 9.20 -6.59 22.60
C ALA A 106 8.64 -7.67 23.53
N CYS A 107 9.47 -8.67 23.88
CA CYS A 107 9.09 -9.69 24.86
C CYS A 107 8.74 -9.07 26.22
N LEU A 108 9.56 -8.14 26.72
CA LEU A 108 9.28 -7.45 27.98
C LEU A 108 7.95 -6.69 27.94
N LEU A 109 7.62 -5.99 26.85
CA LEU A 109 6.34 -5.29 26.75
C LEU A 109 5.15 -6.25 26.62
N GLU A 110 5.29 -7.39 25.92
CA GLU A 110 4.27 -8.45 25.90
C GLU A 110 4.03 -8.99 27.32
N GLU A 111 5.09 -9.29 28.08
CA GLU A 111 5.01 -9.76 29.47
C GLU A 111 4.34 -8.74 30.40
N LEU A 112 4.55 -7.44 30.15
CA LEU A 112 3.90 -6.35 30.87
C LEU A 112 2.47 -6.06 30.38
N GLY A 113 1.92 -6.88 29.48
CA GLY A 113 0.50 -6.87 29.09
C GLY A 113 0.16 -5.98 27.90
N MET A 114 1.14 -5.60 27.08
CA MET A 114 0.90 -4.92 25.81
C MET A 114 0.54 -5.96 24.73
N ASN A 115 -0.64 -5.83 24.12
CA ASN A 115 -1.22 -6.89 23.29
C ASN A 115 -0.75 -6.87 21.82
N ARG A 116 -0.11 -5.78 21.38
CA ARG A 116 0.27 -5.56 19.97
C ARG A 116 1.68 -4.97 19.88
N VAL A 117 2.67 -5.76 20.26
CA VAL A 117 4.08 -5.35 20.21
C VAL A 117 4.87 -6.30 19.33
N ALA A 118 5.74 -5.74 18.49
CA ALA A 118 6.68 -6.51 17.70
C ALA A 118 8.00 -5.76 17.50
N ALA A 119 9.08 -6.50 17.31
CA ALA A 119 10.38 -5.95 16.95
C ALA A 119 10.54 -5.89 15.42
N MET A 120 11.08 -4.78 14.90
CA MET A 120 11.44 -4.66 13.49
C MET A 120 12.54 -5.68 13.14
N GLU A 121 12.25 -6.56 12.18
CA GLU A 121 13.22 -7.51 11.63
C GLU A 121 14.42 -6.78 11.04
N GLY A 122 15.62 -7.22 11.38
CA GLY A 122 16.88 -6.64 10.89
C GLY A 122 17.17 -5.20 11.34
N GLY A 123 16.27 -4.55 12.07
CA GLY A 123 16.48 -3.21 12.65
C GLY A 123 16.78 -2.11 11.61
N MET A 124 17.43 -1.04 12.06
CA MET A 124 17.81 0.08 11.18
C MET A 124 18.71 -0.32 10.01
N ALA A 125 19.47 -1.42 10.14
CA ALA A 125 20.25 -1.96 9.03
C ALA A 125 19.35 -2.40 7.88
N ALA A 126 18.29 -3.16 8.16
CA ALA A 126 17.31 -3.57 7.15
C ALA A 126 16.54 -2.36 6.57
N TRP A 127 16.12 -1.42 7.43
CA TRP A 127 15.47 -0.18 6.98
C TRP A 127 16.30 0.57 5.94
N LYS A 128 17.60 0.75 6.22
CA LYS A 128 18.53 1.44 5.32
C LYS A 128 18.83 0.62 4.06
N GLN A 129 18.91 -0.70 4.17
CA GLN A 129 19.13 -1.61 3.04
C GLN A 129 17.97 -1.55 2.05
N LEU A 130 16.73 -1.46 2.54
CA LEU A 130 15.53 -1.25 1.72
C LEU A 130 15.44 0.17 1.12
N GLY A 131 16.44 1.02 1.35
CA GLY A 131 16.54 2.36 0.77
C GLY A 131 15.58 3.39 1.33
N PHE A 132 14.91 3.07 2.45
CA PHE A 132 14.06 4.02 3.16
C PHE A 132 14.88 5.16 3.76
N THR A 133 14.30 6.37 3.76
CA THR A 133 14.97 7.56 4.30
C THR A 133 15.29 7.41 5.78
N THR A 134 16.47 7.90 6.13
CA THR A 134 16.93 8.06 7.51
C THR A 134 17.32 9.51 7.74
N LEU A 135 17.03 10.04 8.91
CA LEU A 135 17.56 11.33 9.36
C LEU A 135 18.71 11.13 10.32
N ARG A 136 19.55 12.16 10.48
CA ARG A 136 20.65 12.20 11.46
C ARG A 136 20.61 13.45 12.33
N ASP A 137 19.53 14.22 12.22
CA ASP A 137 19.36 15.46 12.94
C ASP A 137 18.74 15.19 14.33
N PRO A 138 19.35 15.65 15.43
CA PRO A 138 18.83 15.45 16.79
C PRO A 138 17.48 16.13 17.06
N THR A 139 17.01 17.03 16.19
CA THR A 139 15.69 17.68 16.35
C THR A 139 14.55 16.90 15.67
N SER A 140 14.87 15.85 14.92
CA SER A 140 13.93 15.11 14.06
C SER A 140 13.34 13.83 14.68
N TYR A 141 13.65 13.53 15.95
CA TYR A 141 13.03 12.47 16.75
C TYR A 141 12.49 12.99 18.09
N ARG A 142 11.50 12.29 18.66
CA ARG A 142 10.89 12.66 19.95
C ARG A 142 11.67 12.04 21.10
N LYS A 143 12.06 12.85 22.09
CA LYS A 143 12.71 12.40 23.34
C LYS A 143 11.74 12.01 24.45
N VAL A 144 10.47 12.42 24.31
CA VAL A 144 9.42 12.18 25.30
C VAL A 144 8.36 11.28 24.70
N LEU A 145 8.13 10.14 25.34
CA LEU A 145 6.97 9.31 25.05
C LEU A 145 5.73 9.96 25.70
N LYS A 146 4.75 10.32 24.89
CA LYS A 146 3.45 10.82 25.35
C LYS A 146 2.35 9.84 24.99
N ALA A 147 1.32 9.73 25.83
CA ALA A 147 0.08 9.09 25.46
C ALA A 147 -0.50 9.79 24.22
N ILE A 148 -0.93 9.00 23.24
CA ILE A 148 -1.73 9.47 22.11
C ILE A 148 -3.16 9.11 22.48
N ALA A 149 -4.04 10.10 22.64
CA ALA A 149 -5.44 9.82 22.90
C ALA A 149 -6.05 9.01 21.73
N PRO A 150 -7.04 8.13 21.96
CA PRO A 150 -7.71 7.42 20.88
C PRO A 150 -8.15 8.39 19.76
N GLY A 151 -7.84 8.05 18.50
CA GLY A 151 -8.11 8.89 17.34
C GLY A 151 -7.06 9.97 17.03
N MET A 152 -5.85 9.89 17.59
CA MET A 152 -4.74 10.80 17.29
C MET A 152 -3.59 10.09 16.55
N GLY A 153 -2.88 10.82 15.68
CA GLY A 153 -1.76 10.33 14.88
C GLY A 153 -0.45 10.21 15.67
N ARG A 154 0.62 9.72 15.02
CA ARG A 154 1.98 9.55 15.61
C ARG A 154 2.53 10.81 16.26
N ASP A 155 2.12 11.97 15.74
CA ASP A 155 2.53 13.29 16.18
C ASP A 155 1.72 13.85 17.36
N GLY A 156 0.67 13.14 17.79
CA GLY A 156 -0.23 13.56 18.84
C GLY A 156 -1.25 14.59 18.40
N ARG A 157 -1.39 14.86 17.09
CA ARG A 157 -2.50 15.64 16.55
C ARG A 157 -3.72 14.73 16.39
N PRO A 158 -4.95 15.26 16.55
CA PRO A 158 -6.14 14.52 16.17
C PRO A 158 -6.00 14.07 14.73
N ILE A 159 -6.38 12.83 14.43
CA ILE A 159 -6.81 12.51 13.07
C ILE A 159 -8.09 13.34 12.91
N VAL A 160 -7.92 14.59 12.47
CA VAL A 160 -9.04 15.46 12.09
C VAL A 160 -9.84 14.64 11.11
N MET A 161 -11.14 14.51 11.30
CA MET A 161 -12.00 13.80 10.35
C MET A 161 -12.71 14.89 9.57
N VAL A 162 -12.34 15.11 8.30
CA VAL A 162 -13.19 15.89 7.41
C VAL A 162 -14.49 15.10 7.20
N GLU A 163 -15.61 15.80 7.04
CA GLU A 163 -16.87 15.14 6.70
C GLU A 163 -16.69 14.28 5.45
N LYS A 164 -17.15 13.03 5.52
CA LYS A 164 -17.00 12.06 4.44
C LYS A 164 -17.59 12.62 3.14
N GLY A 165 -16.79 12.68 2.08
CA GLY A 165 -17.20 13.19 0.76
C GLY A 165 -17.12 14.72 0.60
N SER A 166 -16.56 15.43 1.57
CA SER A 166 -16.23 16.85 1.39
C SER A 166 -14.97 17.03 0.53
N GLN A 167 -14.97 18.10 -0.26
CA GLN A 167 -13.80 18.47 -1.07
C GLN A 167 -12.70 19.04 -0.18
N LEU A 168 -11.47 18.65 -0.45
CA LEU A 168 -10.32 19.15 0.29
C LEU A 168 -9.83 20.49 -0.28
N THR A 169 -9.33 21.34 0.62
CA THR A 169 -8.76 22.65 0.27
C THR A 169 -7.26 22.56 0.03
N ALA A 170 -6.71 23.51 -0.74
CA ALA A 170 -5.27 23.63 -0.95
C ALA A 170 -4.48 23.69 0.37
N ALA A 171 -4.99 24.38 1.39
CA ALA A 171 -4.33 24.50 2.69
C ALA A 171 -4.18 23.14 3.40
N GLN A 172 -5.22 22.29 3.34
CA GLN A 172 -5.17 20.93 3.90
C GLN A 172 -4.18 20.04 3.14
N ILE A 173 -4.12 20.18 1.80
CA ILE A 173 -3.15 19.44 1.00
C ILE A 173 -1.72 19.89 1.34
N VAL A 174 -1.46 21.20 1.43
CA VAL A 174 -0.15 21.76 1.82
C VAL A 174 0.30 21.24 3.19
N GLU A 175 -0.60 21.26 4.18
CA GLU A 175 -0.29 20.72 5.52
C GLU A 175 0.06 19.23 5.45
N HIS A 176 -0.72 18.45 4.70
CA HIS A 176 -0.52 17.01 4.56
C HIS A 176 0.81 16.66 3.88
N VAL A 177 1.14 17.30 2.76
CA VAL A 177 2.39 17.00 2.04
C VAL A 177 3.62 17.63 2.68
N GLY A 178 3.44 18.64 3.54
CA GLY A 178 4.49 19.20 4.38
C GLY A 178 4.80 18.37 5.62
N ASP A 179 3.92 17.44 6.01
CA ASP A 179 4.12 16.59 7.18
C ASP A 179 5.08 15.41 6.87
N PRO A 180 6.26 15.34 7.51
CA PRO A 180 7.22 14.25 7.29
C PRO A 180 6.73 12.87 7.75
N THR A 181 5.57 12.80 8.41
CA THR A 181 4.93 11.54 8.79
C THR A 181 3.86 11.08 7.79
N SER A 182 3.36 11.98 6.95
CA SER A 182 2.46 11.70 5.83
C SER A 182 3.21 11.51 4.51
N VAL A 183 4.40 12.09 4.39
CA VAL A 183 5.31 11.92 3.26
C VAL A 183 6.58 11.22 3.68
N ARG A 184 6.81 10.03 3.12
CA ARG A 184 8.06 9.28 3.28
C ARG A 184 8.84 9.30 1.99
N TRP A 185 10.14 9.06 2.09
CA TRP A 185 11.03 9.17 0.95
C TRP A 185 11.82 7.88 0.76
N VAL A 186 11.85 7.36 -0.45
CA VAL A 186 12.65 6.17 -0.84
C VAL A 186 13.53 6.53 -2.03
N LYS A 187 14.69 5.88 -2.17
CA LYS A 187 15.46 5.99 -3.41
C LYS A 187 14.78 5.20 -4.53
N LEU A 188 14.70 5.75 -5.74
CA LEU A 188 14.04 5.12 -6.88
C LEU A 188 14.64 3.75 -7.22
N GLY A 189 15.96 3.60 -7.18
CA GLY A 189 16.63 2.31 -7.38
C GLY A 189 16.30 1.26 -6.33
N ALA A 190 16.03 1.68 -5.09
CA ALA A 190 15.54 0.77 -4.06
C ALA A 190 14.05 0.46 -4.23
N PHE A 191 13.26 1.45 -4.66
CA PHE A 191 11.85 1.26 -4.99
C PHE A 191 11.65 0.28 -6.15
N LEU A 192 12.51 0.30 -7.16
CA LEU A 192 12.49 -0.66 -8.27
C LEU A 192 12.62 -2.13 -7.80
N LEU A 193 13.38 -2.39 -6.73
CA LEU A 193 13.68 -3.75 -6.25
C LEU A 193 12.83 -4.20 -5.06
N HIS A 194 12.30 -3.24 -4.29
CA HIS A 194 11.67 -3.51 -3.00
C HIS A 194 10.32 -2.79 -2.83
N GLY A 195 10.01 -1.84 -3.70
CA GLY A 195 8.78 -1.09 -3.70
C GLY A 195 7.63 -1.86 -4.36
N LYS A 196 6.46 -1.23 -4.33
CA LYS A 196 5.27 -1.65 -5.07
C LYS A 196 4.55 -0.40 -5.54
N ARG A 197 3.99 -0.39 -6.75
CA ARG A 197 3.06 0.67 -7.16
C ARG A 197 1.67 0.30 -6.71
N SER A 198 1.04 1.17 -5.94
CA SER A 198 -0.33 0.95 -5.48
C SER A 198 -1.30 1.62 -6.45
N CYS A 199 -2.57 1.21 -6.37
CA CYS A 199 -3.61 1.90 -7.13
C CYS A 199 -3.72 3.35 -6.65
N VAL A 200 -4.23 4.24 -7.51
CA VAL A 200 -4.57 5.62 -7.11
C VAL A 200 -5.63 5.68 -6.00
N ASP A 201 -6.34 4.57 -5.76
CA ASP A 201 -7.44 4.40 -4.80
C ASP A 201 -7.12 4.99 -3.42
N GLY A 202 -7.98 5.91 -2.95
CA GLY A 202 -7.76 6.62 -1.70
C GLY A 202 -8.04 5.80 -0.44
N ARG A 203 -8.51 4.56 -0.58
CA ARG A 203 -8.75 3.64 0.55
C ARG A 203 -7.48 2.99 1.08
N ASP A 204 -6.35 3.16 0.40
CA ASP A 204 -5.05 2.80 0.95
C ASP A 204 -4.65 3.82 2.04
N ASP A 205 -4.17 3.32 3.17
CA ASP A 205 -3.76 4.15 4.31
C ASP A 205 -2.24 4.35 4.39
N ASN A 206 -1.50 3.69 3.49
CA ASN A 206 -0.05 3.68 3.48
C ASN A 206 0.53 4.78 2.57
N GLY A 207 1.81 5.10 2.73
CA GLY A 207 2.48 5.98 1.76
C GLY A 207 2.64 5.22 0.44
N VAL A 208 2.12 5.75 -0.66
CA VAL A 208 2.11 5.05 -1.95
C VAL A 208 2.89 5.79 -3.03
N ILE A 209 3.37 5.04 -4.02
CA ILE A 209 3.55 5.53 -5.38
C ILE A 209 2.32 5.07 -6.15
N GLY A 210 1.46 6.02 -6.51
CA GLY A 210 0.14 5.76 -7.07
C GLY A 210 0.15 5.78 -8.59
N THR A 211 -0.47 4.76 -9.19
CA THR A 211 -0.81 4.71 -10.61
C THR A 211 -2.12 3.93 -10.78
N PRO A 212 -2.95 4.22 -11.80
CA PRO A 212 -4.21 3.49 -11.99
C PRO A 212 -3.98 1.96 -12.05
N GLY A 213 -4.61 1.21 -11.14
CA GLY A 213 -4.46 -0.25 -11.05
C GLY A 213 -3.16 -0.76 -10.41
N GLY A 214 -2.22 0.11 -10.02
CA GLY A 214 -0.94 -0.28 -9.42
C GLY A 214 -0.06 -1.09 -10.37
N ASP A 215 0.77 -2.00 -9.83
CA ASP A 215 1.61 -2.89 -10.66
C ASP A 215 0.78 -3.74 -11.64
N ALA A 216 -0.36 -4.27 -11.20
CA ALA A 216 -1.28 -5.02 -12.04
C ALA A 216 -1.80 -4.22 -13.24
N GLY A 217 -2.19 -2.96 -13.02
CA GLY A 217 -2.64 -2.06 -14.08
C GLY A 217 -1.53 -1.77 -15.08
N GLU A 218 -0.33 -1.42 -14.60
CA GLU A 218 0.81 -1.09 -15.46
C GLU A 218 1.35 -2.30 -16.25
N LEU A 219 1.36 -3.51 -15.66
CA LEU A 219 1.75 -4.70 -16.42
C LEU A 219 0.69 -5.04 -17.48
N LEU A 220 -0.60 -5.01 -17.14
CA LEU A 220 -1.67 -5.28 -18.10
C LEU A 220 -1.67 -4.27 -19.26
N LEU A 221 -1.44 -2.99 -18.94
CA LEU A 221 -1.21 -1.91 -19.90
C LEU A 221 -0.04 -2.23 -20.84
N ALA A 222 1.10 -2.66 -20.28
CA ALA A 222 2.29 -2.96 -21.06
C ALA A 222 2.12 -4.19 -21.96
N LEU A 223 1.43 -5.23 -21.47
CA LEU A 223 1.07 -6.40 -22.28
C LEU A 223 0.15 -6.02 -23.44
N ALA A 224 -0.83 -5.13 -23.20
CA ALA A 224 -1.69 -4.62 -24.27
C ALA A 224 -0.90 -3.81 -25.31
N ALA A 225 0.10 -3.03 -24.88
CA ALA A 225 1.02 -2.34 -25.77
C ALA A 225 1.84 -3.32 -26.64
N VAL A 226 2.31 -4.43 -26.06
CA VAL A 226 2.98 -5.51 -26.79
C VAL A 226 2.06 -6.11 -27.86
N GLU A 227 0.81 -6.43 -27.53
CA GLU A 227 -0.14 -6.98 -28.50
C GLU A 227 -0.38 -6.04 -29.68
N LYS A 228 -0.50 -4.74 -29.39
CA LYS A 228 -0.68 -3.71 -30.43
C LYS A 228 0.55 -3.55 -31.31
N LEU A 229 1.74 -3.47 -30.71
CA LEU A 229 2.98 -3.27 -31.45
C LEU A 229 3.30 -4.46 -32.34
N THR A 230 3.06 -5.68 -31.83
CA THR A 230 3.36 -6.93 -32.56
C THR A 230 2.24 -7.40 -33.47
N GLY A 231 1.01 -6.90 -33.27
CA GLY A 231 -0.20 -7.38 -33.95
C GLY A 231 -0.61 -8.80 -33.53
N LYS A 232 -0.05 -9.34 -32.43
CA LYS A 232 -0.28 -10.72 -31.97
C LYS A 232 -0.90 -10.73 -30.58
N ALA A 233 -1.96 -11.51 -30.42
CA ALA A 233 -2.54 -11.76 -29.09
C ALA A 233 -1.63 -12.71 -28.30
N LEU A 234 -1.29 -12.32 -27.06
CA LEU A 234 -0.51 -13.14 -26.14
C LEU A 234 -1.35 -14.31 -25.62
N ALA A 235 -0.78 -15.52 -25.67
CA ALA A 235 -1.38 -16.69 -25.07
C ALA A 235 -1.31 -16.60 -23.53
N PRO A 236 -2.23 -17.24 -22.78
CA PRO A 236 -2.20 -17.24 -21.32
C PRO A 236 -0.87 -17.70 -20.72
N ALA A 237 -0.20 -18.66 -21.36
CA ALA A 237 1.12 -19.14 -20.93
C ALA A 237 2.20 -18.05 -21.08
N GLU A 238 2.15 -17.23 -22.13
CA GLU A 238 3.10 -16.12 -22.32
C GLU A 238 2.88 -15.03 -21.26
N VAL A 239 1.62 -14.72 -20.94
CA VAL A 239 1.27 -13.77 -19.86
C VAL A 239 1.81 -14.26 -18.50
N GLU A 240 1.63 -15.55 -18.19
CA GLU A 240 2.15 -16.15 -16.95
C GLU A 240 3.68 -16.11 -16.90
N GLN A 241 4.36 -16.40 -18.01
CA GLN A 241 5.82 -16.32 -18.10
C GLN A 241 6.35 -14.89 -17.92
N VAL A 242 5.68 -13.90 -18.50
CA VAL A 242 6.06 -12.48 -18.31
C VAL A 242 5.88 -12.08 -16.85
N LEU A 243 4.76 -12.44 -16.21
CA LEU A 243 4.53 -12.13 -14.79
C LEU A 243 5.56 -12.82 -13.88
N LEU A 244 5.90 -14.08 -14.16
CA LEU A 244 6.93 -14.81 -13.42
C LEU A 244 8.31 -14.13 -13.54
N ARG A 245 8.72 -13.77 -14.77
CA ARG A 245 9.97 -13.03 -14.98
C ARG A 245 9.95 -11.64 -14.34
N HIS A 246 8.79 -10.98 -14.31
CA HIS A 246 8.66 -9.69 -13.67
C HIS A 246 8.91 -9.78 -12.16
N ILE A 247 8.36 -10.80 -11.48
CA ILE A 247 8.60 -10.96 -10.04
C ILE A 247 10.03 -11.41 -9.74
N ASP A 248 10.68 -12.18 -10.63
CA ASP A 248 12.11 -12.52 -10.48
C ASP A 248 13.00 -11.28 -10.61
N THR A 249 12.63 -10.34 -11.49
CA THR A 249 13.42 -9.11 -11.75
C THR A 249 13.16 -8.00 -10.73
N PHE A 250 11.90 -7.69 -10.44
CA PHE A 250 11.49 -6.52 -9.65
C PHE A 250 10.98 -6.89 -8.26
N GLY A 251 10.80 -8.18 -7.97
CA GLY A 251 10.28 -8.65 -6.69
C GLY A 251 8.78 -8.42 -6.56
N ARG A 252 8.39 -7.50 -5.66
CA ARG A 252 7.00 -7.36 -5.23
C ARG A 252 6.08 -6.91 -6.37
N PHE A 253 4.86 -7.43 -6.34
CA PHE A 253 3.85 -7.12 -7.33
C PHE A 253 2.50 -6.89 -6.65
N TYR A 254 1.99 -5.66 -6.76
CA TYR A 254 0.71 -5.29 -6.19
C TYR A 254 -0.47 -5.57 -7.14
N MET A 255 -1.49 -6.22 -6.58
CA MET A 255 -2.85 -6.22 -7.10
C MET A 255 -3.82 -6.02 -5.94
N HIS A 256 -4.94 -5.32 -6.14
CA HIS A 256 -5.93 -5.17 -5.09
C HIS A 256 -7.35 -5.51 -5.52
N THR A 257 -8.16 -5.77 -4.50
CA THR A 257 -9.62 -5.81 -4.54
C THR A 257 -10.15 -5.04 -3.32
N ASP A 258 -11.43 -5.12 -3.03
CA ASP A 258 -12.03 -4.52 -1.84
C ASP A 258 -12.99 -5.46 -1.12
N VAL A 259 -13.39 -5.06 0.09
CA VAL A 259 -14.30 -5.83 0.94
C VAL A 259 -15.67 -6.06 0.30
N HIS A 260 -16.17 -5.17 -0.56
CA HIS A 260 -17.48 -5.32 -1.20
C HIS A 260 -17.43 -6.39 -2.29
N ALA A 261 -16.42 -6.29 -3.14
CA ALA A 261 -16.11 -7.28 -4.17
C ALA A 261 -15.82 -8.65 -3.55
N MET A 262 -15.08 -8.69 -2.44
CA MET A 262 -14.82 -9.92 -1.70
C MET A 262 -16.08 -10.55 -1.11
N ASN A 263 -16.94 -9.75 -0.48
CA ASN A 263 -18.19 -10.25 0.06
C ASN A 263 -19.10 -10.80 -1.05
N ARG A 264 -19.13 -10.13 -2.21
CA ARG A 264 -19.86 -10.63 -3.38
C ARG A 264 -19.28 -11.95 -3.89
N LEU A 265 -17.96 -12.06 -4.03
CA LEU A 265 -17.27 -13.29 -4.42
C LEU A 265 -17.64 -14.46 -3.49
N ILE A 266 -17.63 -14.22 -2.18
CA ILE A 266 -17.96 -15.23 -1.18
C ILE A 266 -19.43 -15.65 -1.26
N VAL A 267 -20.35 -14.68 -1.26
CA VAL A 267 -21.79 -14.93 -1.15
C VAL A 267 -22.40 -15.40 -2.47
N GLU A 268 -22.03 -14.76 -3.57
CA GLU A 268 -22.60 -15.00 -4.90
C GLU A 268 -21.79 -16.01 -5.73
N GLY A 269 -20.52 -16.22 -5.39
CA GLY A 269 -19.66 -17.23 -6.03
C GLY A 269 -19.51 -18.47 -5.15
N TYR A 270 -18.59 -18.43 -4.19
CA TYR A 270 -18.12 -19.62 -3.48
C TYR A 270 -19.20 -20.36 -2.68
N ARG A 271 -20.10 -19.64 -1.99
CA ARG A 271 -21.17 -20.26 -1.19
C ARG A 271 -22.31 -20.83 -2.04
N LYS A 272 -22.44 -20.42 -3.31
CA LYS A 272 -23.47 -20.91 -4.24
C LYS A 272 -22.96 -21.98 -5.19
N ASP A 273 -21.65 -22.09 -5.40
CA ASP A 273 -21.05 -23.12 -6.24
C ASP A 273 -21.01 -24.47 -5.51
N PRO A 274 -21.69 -25.53 -6.00
CA PRO A 274 -21.74 -26.83 -5.33
C PRO A 274 -20.36 -27.52 -5.22
N ARG A 275 -19.38 -27.13 -6.06
CA ARG A 275 -18.00 -27.64 -6.01
C ARG A 275 -17.23 -27.05 -4.83
N ILE A 276 -17.51 -25.80 -4.46
CA ILE A 276 -16.74 -25.01 -3.48
C ILE A 276 -17.46 -24.94 -2.12
N ALA A 277 -18.78 -24.75 -2.12
CA ALA A 277 -19.59 -24.50 -0.93
C ALA A 277 -19.35 -25.48 0.24
N PRO A 278 -19.21 -26.81 0.02
CA PRO A 278 -18.95 -27.76 1.10
C PRO A 278 -17.68 -27.46 1.90
N PHE A 279 -16.67 -26.85 1.28
CA PHE A 279 -15.37 -26.56 1.86
C PHE A 279 -15.30 -25.23 2.60
N VAL A 280 -16.23 -24.31 2.33
CA VAL A 280 -16.19 -22.94 2.87
C VAL A 280 -17.37 -22.58 3.77
N LYS A 281 -18.36 -23.47 3.89
CA LYS A 281 -19.58 -23.24 4.71
C LYS A 281 -19.33 -22.93 6.18
N HIS A 282 -18.16 -23.30 6.71
CA HIS A 282 -17.77 -23.11 8.10
C HIS A 282 -16.88 -21.88 8.31
N LEU A 283 -16.52 -21.17 7.23
CA LEU A 283 -15.69 -19.97 7.29
C LEU A 283 -16.60 -18.75 7.51
N ASP A 284 -16.50 -18.15 8.68
CA ASP A 284 -17.35 -17.02 9.09
C ASP A 284 -16.55 -15.78 9.49
N LYS A 285 -15.26 -15.94 9.80
CA LYS A 285 -14.39 -14.80 10.15
C LYS A 285 -13.56 -14.36 8.95
N GLY A 286 -13.36 -13.05 8.82
CA GLY A 286 -12.53 -12.50 7.74
C GLY A 286 -11.10 -13.04 7.71
N GLU A 287 -10.56 -13.44 8.86
CA GLU A 287 -9.25 -14.08 8.95
C GLU A 287 -9.22 -15.47 8.30
N GLU A 288 -10.20 -16.31 8.62
CA GLU A 288 -10.36 -17.65 8.04
C GLU A 288 -10.48 -17.57 6.51
N TRP A 289 -11.23 -16.58 6.01
CA TRP A 289 -11.32 -16.31 4.57
C TRP A 289 -9.99 -15.88 3.94
N ARG A 290 -9.21 -15.00 4.60
CA ARG A 290 -7.90 -14.59 4.08
C ARG A 290 -6.94 -15.77 3.98
N GLN A 291 -6.92 -16.65 4.98
CA GLN A 291 -6.10 -17.88 4.97
C GLN A 291 -6.54 -18.84 3.87
N TRP A 292 -7.85 -19.08 3.73
CA TRP A 292 -8.36 -19.98 2.68
C TRP A 292 -8.02 -19.47 1.27
N MET A 293 -8.12 -18.16 1.05
CA MET A 293 -7.76 -17.54 -0.24
C MET A 293 -6.26 -17.49 -0.51
N LEU A 294 -5.42 -17.57 0.52
CA LEU A 294 -3.97 -17.70 0.37
C LEU A 294 -3.61 -19.02 -0.33
N ALA A 295 -4.27 -20.11 0.03
CA ALA A 295 -3.98 -21.44 -0.49
C ALA A 295 -5.25 -22.32 -0.59
N PRO A 296 -6.14 -22.06 -1.57
CA PRO A 296 -7.29 -22.94 -1.79
C PRO A 296 -6.82 -24.35 -2.21
N PRO A 297 -7.55 -25.41 -1.82
CA PRO A 297 -7.24 -26.78 -2.20
C PRO A 297 -7.03 -26.94 -3.70
N HIS A 298 -6.04 -27.75 -4.09
CA HIS A 298 -5.60 -27.87 -5.49
C HIS A 298 -6.75 -28.23 -6.43
N GLU A 299 -7.60 -29.18 -6.01
CA GLU A 299 -8.78 -29.65 -6.73
C GLU A 299 -9.87 -28.58 -6.94
N LEU A 300 -9.88 -27.52 -6.12
CA LEU A 300 -10.86 -26.44 -6.23
C LEU A 300 -10.35 -25.27 -7.08
N ARG A 301 -9.04 -25.17 -7.33
CA ARG A 301 -8.42 -23.99 -7.96
C ARG A 301 -9.06 -23.60 -9.28
N ALA A 302 -9.41 -24.57 -10.13
CA ALA A 302 -10.08 -24.30 -11.40
C ALA A 302 -11.45 -23.62 -11.20
N ALA A 303 -12.30 -24.18 -10.33
CA ALA A 303 -13.60 -23.61 -9.99
C ALA A 303 -13.47 -22.24 -9.31
N VAL A 304 -12.45 -22.07 -8.47
CA VAL A 304 -12.15 -20.78 -7.80
C VAL A 304 -11.77 -19.71 -8.83
N LEU A 305 -10.94 -20.04 -9.83
CA LEU A 305 -10.56 -19.12 -10.92
C LEU A 305 -11.76 -18.62 -11.72
N GLU A 306 -12.72 -19.50 -12.01
CA GLU A 306 -13.96 -19.12 -12.69
C GLU A 306 -14.69 -17.98 -11.98
N HIS A 307 -14.65 -17.95 -10.64
CA HIS A 307 -15.33 -16.93 -9.83
C HIS A 307 -14.46 -15.69 -9.59
N VAL A 308 -13.22 -15.86 -9.13
CA VAL A 308 -12.36 -14.73 -8.71
C VAL A 308 -11.97 -13.82 -9.88
N CYS A 309 -11.97 -14.33 -11.11
CA CYS A 309 -11.65 -13.57 -12.32
C CYS A 309 -12.88 -12.92 -12.99
N ARG A 310 -14.06 -12.91 -12.35
CA ARG A 310 -15.24 -12.23 -12.89
C ARG A 310 -15.16 -10.72 -12.70
N PRO A 311 -15.63 -9.90 -13.65
CA PRO A 311 -15.55 -8.44 -13.56
C PRO A 311 -16.39 -7.88 -12.40
N ASP A 312 -17.51 -8.51 -12.04
CA ASP A 312 -18.40 -8.02 -10.99
C ASP A 312 -17.86 -8.24 -9.56
N VAL A 313 -16.79 -9.02 -9.41
CA VAL A 313 -16.07 -9.24 -8.15
C VAL A 313 -14.65 -8.63 -8.17
N MET A 314 -14.38 -7.73 -9.11
CA MET A 314 -13.17 -6.92 -9.12
C MET A 314 -13.41 -5.61 -8.35
N GLY A 315 -12.72 -5.46 -7.22
CA GLY A 315 -12.75 -4.23 -6.43
C GLY A 315 -11.89 -3.11 -7.02
N CYS A 316 -10.84 -3.44 -7.77
CA CYS A 316 -10.07 -2.44 -8.52
C CYS A 316 -10.89 -1.93 -9.72
N GLY A 317 -11.33 -0.67 -9.66
CA GLY A 317 -12.08 -0.03 -10.74
C GLY A 317 -11.30 -0.04 -12.07
N HIS A 318 -10.00 0.25 -12.03
CA HIS A 318 -9.15 0.30 -13.22
C HIS A 318 -9.05 -1.05 -13.93
N LEU A 319 -8.72 -2.14 -13.23
CA LEU A 319 -8.67 -3.49 -13.81
C LEU A 319 -10.04 -3.95 -14.33
N ARG A 320 -11.11 -3.62 -13.60
CA ARG A 320 -12.48 -3.89 -14.04
C ARG A 320 -12.77 -3.18 -15.36
N PHE A 321 -12.46 -1.89 -15.48
CA PHE A 321 -12.65 -1.14 -16.73
C PHE A 321 -11.77 -1.67 -17.86
N ALA A 322 -10.51 -2.01 -17.59
CA ALA A 322 -9.65 -2.65 -18.59
C ALA A 322 -10.24 -3.97 -19.11
N MET A 323 -11.03 -4.70 -18.31
CA MET A 323 -11.72 -5.90 -18.77
C MET A 323 -13.03 -5.62 -19.51
N THR A 324 -13.81 -4.64 -19.06
CA THR A 324 -15.20 -4.46 -19.51
C THR A 324 -15.39 -3.35 -20.51
N ASP A 325 -14.40 -2.48 -20.67
CA ASP A 325 -14.53 -1.25 -21.44
C ASP A 325 -13.58 -1.19 -22.64
N PRO A 326 -14.11 -1.16 -23.87
CA PRO A 326 -13.28 -1.14 -25.06
C PRO A 326 -12.43 0.14 -25.20
N GLU A 327 -12.81 1.26 -24.55
CA GLU A 327 -12.02 2.50 -24.58
C GLU A 327 -10.68 2.38 -23.85
N PHE A 328 -10.53 1.39 -22.96
CA PHE A 328 -9.24 1.10 -22.33
C PHE A 328 -8.27 0.40 -23.29
N GLN A 329 -8.77 -0.05 -24.44
CA GLN A 329 -7.98 -0.69 -25.51
C GLN A 329 -7.19 -1.92 -25.02
N VAL A 330 -7.80 -2.68 -24.12
CA VAL A 330 -7.33 -3.98 -23.63
C VAL A 330 -8.42 -4.99 -23.96
N ARG A 331 -8.06 -6.12 -24.57
CA ARG A 331 -9.05 -7.18 -24.84
C ARG A 331 -9.44 -7.89 -23.53
N PRO A 332 -10.72 -8.24 -23.30
CA PRO A 332 -11.15 -8.88 -22.05
C PRO A 332 -10.39 -10.18 -21.72
N GLU A 333 -10.00 -10.95 -22.73
CA GLU A 333 -9.28 -12.20 -22.60
C GLU A 333 -7.84 -12.01 -22.10
N LEU A 334 -7.19 -10.88 -22.40
CA LEU A 334 -5.85 -10.56 -21.88
C LEU A 334 -5.95 -10.28 -20.37
N THR A 335 -6.93 -9.49 -19.95
CA THR A 335 -7.19 -9.22 -18.53
C THR A 335 -7.53 -10.50 -17.78
N ARG A 336 -8.36 -11.38 -18.35
CA ARG A 336 -8.65 -12.70 -17.77
C ARG A 336 -7.40 -13.56 -17.65
N ALA A 337 -6.59 -13.66 -18.70
CA ALA A 337 -5.35 -14.43 -18.70
C ALA A 337 -4.37 -13.94 -17.62
N PHE A 338 -4.23 -12.63 -17.47
CA PHE A 338 -3.42 -12.00 -16.43
C PHE A 338 -3.91 -12.36 -15.01
N LEU A 339 -5.21 -12.22 -14.75
CA LEU A 339 -5.78 -12.53 -13.43
C LEU A 339 -5.62 -14.01 -13.07
N GLU A 340 -5.83 -14.90 -14.05
CA GLU A 340 -5.61 -16.33 -13.85
C GLU A 340 -4.15 -16.64 -13.54
N ALA A 341 -3.21 -16.07 -14.30
CA ALA A 341 -1.77 -16.22 -14.06
C ALA A 341 -1.39 -15.74 -12.65
N PHE A 342 -1.85 -14.55 -12.26
CA PHE A 342 -1.61 -14.00 -10.93
C PHE A 342 -2.06 -14.96 -9.81
N HIS A 343 -3.31 -15.44 -9.88
CA HIS A 343 -3.83 -16.34 -8.84
C HIS A 343 -3.14 -17.71 -8.85
N ARG A 344 -2.84 -18.28 -10.01
CA ARG A 344 -2.11 -19.57 -10.13
C ARG A 344 -0.73 -19.49 -9.50
N LEU A 345 0.08 -18.49 -9.89
CA LEU A 345 1.43 -18.31 -9.35
C LEU A 345 1.39 -18.05 -7.84
N ARG A 346 0.45 -17.24 -7.36
CA ARG A 346 0.31 -16.99 -5.93
C ARG A 346 -0.01 -18.26 -5.16
N TRP A 347 -0.90 -19.11 -5.65
CA TRP A 347 -1.20 -20.40 -5.02
C TRP A 347 -0.10 -21.46 -5.22
N ALA A 348 0.81 -21.24 -6.16
CA ALA A 348 2.04 -22.02 -6.32
C ALA A 348 3.14 -21.58 -5.33
N GLY A 349 2.90 -20.53 -4.53
CA GLY A 349 3.76 -20.12 -3.44
C GLY A 349 4.68 -18.96 -3.77
N SER A 350 4.30 -18.06 -4.69
CA SER A 350 4.99 -16.78 -4.93
C SER A 350 4.52 -15.70 -3.92
N PRO A 351 5.23 -15.48 -2.79
CA PRO A 351 4.83 -14.48 -1.78
C PRO A 351 4.93 -13.04 -2.25
N GLU A 352 5.63 -12.78 -3.36
CA GLU A 352 5.82 -11.47 -3.98
C GLU A 352 4.52 -10.92 -4.58
N LEU A 353 3.59 -11.82 -4.95
CA LEU A 353 2.28 -11.49 -5.50
C LEU A 353 1.31 -11.08 -4.39
N LEU A 354 1.26 -9.78 -4.11
CA LEU A 354 0.45 -9.19 -3.07
C LEU A 354 -0.98 -8.99 -3.56
N TRP A 355 -1.95 -9.67 -2.94
CA TRP A 355 -3.38 -9.43 -3.18
C TRP A 355 -3.98 -8.67 -1.99
N ILE A 356 -4.07 -7.35 -2.15
CA ILE A 356 -4.50 -6.44 -1.09
C ILE A 356 -6.04 -6.31 -1.10
N VAL A 357 -6.68 -6.41 0.06
CA VAL A 357 -8.12 -6.18 0.21
C VAL A 357 -8.33 -4.84 0.89
N LEU A 358 -8.72 -3.83 0.12
CA LEU A 358 -9.03 -2.50 0.63
C LEU A 358 -10.35 -2.52 1.41
N GLY A 359 -10.38 -1.83 2.54
CA GLY A 359 -11.57 -1.71 3.38
C GLY A 359 -12.20 -0.33 3.28
N GLY A 360 -13.48 -0.26 3.63
CA GLY A 360 -14.23 1.00 3.64
C GLY A 360 -14.77 1.40 2.28
N GLU A 361 -15.49 2.52 2.30
CA GLU A 361 -16.09 3.13 1.12
C GLU A 361 -15.14 4.17 0.52
N HIS A 362 -15.31 4.45 -0.77
CA HIS A 362 -14.75 5.63 -1.41
C HIS A 362 -15.30 6.91 -0.76
N ALA A 363 -14.40 7.85 -0.50
CA ALA A 363 -14.69 9.13 0.13
C ALA A 363 -13.65 10.18 -0.29
N GLU A 364 -13.10 10.06 -1.50
CA GLU A 364 -12.06 10.92 -2.01
C GLU A 364 -12.55 12.36 -2.12
N GLY A 365 -11.82 13.29 -1.51
CA GLY A 365 -12.10 14.72 -1.55
C GLY A 365 -11.26 15.50 -2.56
N ALA A 366 -10.27 14.86 -3.19
CA ALA A 366 -9.41 15.47 -4.19
C ALA A 366 -8.62 14.44 -5.02
N VAL A 367 -8.04 14.90 -6.12
CA VAL A 367 -6.98 14.22 -6.89
C VAL A 367 -5.67 14.98 -6.69
N ALA A 368 -4.58 14.26 -6.43
CA ALA A 368 -3.24 14.81 -6.28
C ALA A 368 -2.28 14.16 -7.29
N ASN A 369 -1.70 14.98 -8.15
CA ASN A 369 -0.62 14.59 -9.05
C ASN A 369 0.72 15.03 -8.46
N ILE A 370 1.65 14.10 -8.28
CA ILE A 370 2.92 14.33 -7.61
C ILE A 370 4.07 14.28 -8.60
N THR A 371 4.88 15.33 -8.62
CA THR A 371 6.08 15.45 -9.46
C THR A 371 7.27 15.94 -8.65
N LEU A 372 8.47 15.75 -9.18
CA LEU A 372 9.74 16.16 -8.59
C LEU A 372 10.47 17.12 -9.52
N ALA A 373 11.23 18.05 -8.94
CA ALA A 373 12.14 18.90 -9.67
C ALA A 373 13.25 18.09 -10.35
N GLY A 374 13.51 18.37 -11.62
CA GLY A 374 14.57 17.72 -12.39
C GLY A 374 14.22 16.33 -12.94
N GLY A 375 15.24 15.65 -13.48
CA GLY A 375 15.11 14.28 -14.00
C GLY A 375 15.13 13.20 -12.91
N LEU A 376 14.55 12.04 -13.21
CA LEU A 376 14.59 10.88 -12.33
C LEU A 376 15.81 10.01 -12.64
N HIS A 377 16.48 9.57 -11.58
CA HIS A 377 17.62 8.66 -11.62
C HIS A 377 17.48 7.62 -10.51
N SER A 378 18.26 6.53 -10.56
CA SER A 378 18.24 5.48 -9.52
C SER A 378 18.54 6.00 -8.10
N TYR A 379 19.26 7.12 -7.97
CA TYR A 379 19.53 7.76 -6.69
C TYR A 379 18.49 8.80 -6.27
N THR A 380 17.56 9.18 -7.16
CA THR A 380 16.52 10.19 -6.87
C THR A 380 15.64 9.69 -5.73
N ARG A 381 15.35 10.57 -4.77
CA ARG A 381 14.44 10.28 -3.66
C ARG A 381 13.02 10.62 -4.10
N VAL A 382 12.14 9.62 -4.11
CA VAL A 382 10.74 9.79 -4.50
C VAL A 382 9.83 9.78 -3.26
N PRO A 383 8.81 10.65 -3.20
CA PRO A 383 7.91 10.76 -2.06
C PRO A 383 6.79 9.72 -2.15
N LEU A 384 6.72 8.83 -1.16
CA LEU A 384 5.57 8.00 -0.85
C LEU A 384 4.60 8.84 -0.01
N VAL A 385 3.47 9.20 -0.61
CA VAL A 385 2.47 10.07 0.02
C VAL A 385 1.29 9.24 0.46
N SER A 386 0.80 9.46 1.68
CA SER A 386 -0.40 8.78 2.18
C SER A 386 -1.66 9.33 1.52
N PRO A 387 -2.59 8.49 1.03
CA PRO A 387 -3.89 8.93 0.52
C PRO A 387 -4.86 9.42 1.60
N SER A 388 -4.55 9.17 2.87
CA SER A 388 -5.40 9.60 3.98
C SER A 388 -5.04 11.02 4.41
N VAL A 389 -5.89 11.99 4.08
CA VAL A 389 -5.70 13.41 4.40
C VAL A 389 -6.75 13.82 5.40
N ALA A 390 -6.37 14.07 6.65
CA ALA A 390 -7.29 14.52 7.69
C ALA A 390 -8.61 13.70 7.68
N GLY A 391 -8.52 12.37 7.68
CA GLY A 391 -9.69 11.48 7.73
C GLY A 391 -10.57 11.46 6.48
N ALA A 392 -10.25 12.27 5.47
CA ALA A 392 -10.70 12.09 4.09
C ALA A 392 -9.69 11.23 3.31
N GLN A 393 -10.04 10.96 2.06
CA GLN A 393 -9.21 10.23 1.10
C GLN A 393 -8.84 11.14 -0.06
N ILE A 394 -7.75 10.87 -0.75
CA ILE A 394 -7.42 11.50 -2.03
C ILE A 394 -6.98 10.44 -3.03
N PHE A 395 -7.25 10.67 -4.31
CA PHE A 395 -6.56 9.93 -5.36
C PHE A 395 -5.13 10.44 -5.45
N ILE A 396 -4.15 9.53 -5.40
CA ILE A 396 -2.73 9.89 -5.53
C ILE A 396 -2.17 9.32 -6.82
N ASN A 397 -1.55 10.17 -7.63
CA ASN A 397 -0.89 9.78 -8.87
C ASN A 397 0.55 10.33 -8.91
N HIS A 398 1.49 9.53 -9.41
CA HIS A 398 2.90 9.92 -9.57
C HIS A 398 3.31 9.90 -11.05
N PRO A 399 2.76 10.77 -11.92
CA PRO A 399 2.91 10.65 -13.37
C PRO A 399 4.37 10.61 -13.84
N GLN A 400 5.25 11.40 -13.22
CA GLN A 400 6.68 11.42 -13.56
C GLN A 400 7.39 10.11 -13.19
N VAL A 401 7.09 9.55 -12.01
CA VAL A 401 7.67 8.27 -11.55
C VAL A 401 7.12 7.12 -12.38
N THR A 402 5.82 7.11 -12.63
CA THR A 402 5.17 6.11 -13.48
C THR A 402 5.75 6.12 -14.89
N SER A 403 5.98 7.30 -15.48
CA SER A 403 6.60 7.43 -16.80
C SER A 403 8.00 6.82 -16.83
N PHE A 404 8.85 7.16 -15.85
CA PHE A 404 10.17 6.51 -15.72
C PHE A 404 10.04 4.98 -15.64
N LEU A 405 9.11 4.46 -14.84
CA LEU A 405 8.92 3.01 -14.68
C LEU A 405 8.34 2.32 -15.91
N ARG A 406 7.61 3.04 -16.78
CA ARG A 406 7.14 2.53 -18.07
C ARG A 406 8.27 2.33 -19.05
N HIS A 407 9.25 3.22 -19.05
CA HIS A 407 10.47 3.03 -19.83
C HIS A 407 11.26 1.80 -19.35
N GLU A 408 11.44 1.63 -18.04
CA GLU A 408 12.07 0.42 -17.47
C GLU A 408 11.28 -0.85 -17.84
N MET A 409 9.95 -0.80 -17.83
CA MET A 409 9.09 -1.91 -18.25
C MET A 409 9.25 -2.24 -19.75
N ALA A 410 9.35 -1.23 -20.62
CA ALA A 410 9.58 -1.44 -22.05
C ALA A 410 10.93 -2.14 -22.30
N ALA A 411 11.99 -1.66 -21.65
CA ALA A 411 13.32 -2.27 -21.71
C ALA A 411 13.30 -3.74 -21.23
N PHE A 412 12.68 -3.98 -20.08
CA PHE A 412 12.52 -5.34 -19.53
C PHE A 412 11.75 -6.27 -20.49
N LEU A 413 10.63 -5.82 -21.04
CA LEU A 413 9.83 -6.62 -21.98
C LEU A 413 10.60 -6.95 -23.25
N CYS A 414 11.44 -6.03 -23.74
CA CYS A 414 12.35 -6.29 -24.85
C CYS A 414 13.46 -7.28 -24.48
N GLU A 415 14.06 -7.15 -23.30
CA GLU A 415 15.12 -8.03 -22.80
C GLU A 415 14.64 -9.48 -22.69
N ILE A 416 13.41 -9.71 -22.23
CA ILE A 416 12.83 -11.06 -22.13
C ILE A 416 12.27 -11.59 -23.46
N GLY A 417 12.33 -10.80 -24.53
CA GLY A 417 11.90 -11.18 -25.88
C GLY A 417 10.41 -11.03 -26.18
N ALA A 418 9.65 -10.29 -25.36
CA ALA A 418 8.22 -10.03 -25.60
C ALA A 418 8.00 -9.02 -26.74
N ALA A 419 8.96 -8.11 -26.98
CA ALA A 419 8.99 -7.19 -28.12
C ALA A 419 10.44 -6.95 -28.57
N THR A 420 10.64 -6.33 -29.73
CA THR A 420 11.98 -6.08 -30.29
C THR A 420 12.35 -4.61 -30.42
N ASP A 421 11.37 -3.70 -30.31
CA ASP A 421 11.57 -2.25 -30.45
C ASP A 421 11.19 -1.57 -29.13
N GLU A 422 12.20 -1.33 -28.29
CA GLU A 422 12.03 -0.72 -26.96
C GLU A 422 11.46 0.69 -27.05
N VAL A 423 11.89 1.49 -28.03
CA VAL A 423 11.47 2.89 -28.19
C VAL A 423 10.00 2.95 -28.60
N ALA A 424 9.61 2.16 -29.59
CA ALA A 424 8.22 2.09 -30.03
C ALA A 424 7.31 1.51 -28.94
N LEU A 425 7.78 0.49 -28.20
CA LEU A 425 7.04 -0.08 -27.08
C LEU A 425 6.84 0.95 -25.97
N GLY A 426 7.90 1.66 -25.56
CA GLY A 426 7.82 2.70 -24.54
C GLY A 426 6.81 3.80 -24.91
N ALA A 427 6.85 4.28 -26.16
CA ALA A 427 5.89 5.27 -26.64
C ALA A 427 4.43 4.75 -26.59
N MET A 428 4.20 3.50 -26.99
CA MET A 428 2.88 2.86 -26.96
C MET A 428 2.35 2.68 -25.52
N ILE A 429 3.23 2.30 -24.58
CA ILE A 429 2.88 2.18 -23.16
C ILE A 429 2.47 3.54 -22.60
N GLU A 430 3.19 4.62 -22.94
CA GLU A 430 2.87 5.97 -22.47
C GLU A 430 1.56 6.53 -23.04
N GLU A 431 1.31 6.30 -24.34
CA GLU A 431 0.07 6.71 -24.99
C GLU A 431 -1.13 6.02 -24.35
N LEU A 432 -1.07 4.68 -24.23
CA LEU A 432 -2.12 3.91 -23.57
C LEU A 432 -2.26 4.29 -22.10
N GLY A 433 -1.16 4.56 -21.40
CA GLY A 433 -1.16 4.91 -19.99
C GLY A 433 -1.83 6.25 -19.73
N THR A 434 -1.55 7.25 -20.57
CA THR A 434 -2.24 8.55 -20.58
C THR A 434 -3.74 8.38 -20.83
N LEU A 435 -4.10 7.58 -21.84
CA LEU A 435 -5.50 7.30 -22.17
C LEU A 435 -6.24 6.65 -20.99
N GLN A 436 -5.76 5.50 -20.53
CA GLN A 436 -6.42 4.73 -19.47
C GLN A 436 -6.46 5.50 -18.15
N GLY A 437 -5.40 6.27 -17.83
CA GLY A 437 -5.36 7.12 -16.65
C GLY A 437 -6.42 8.22 -16.69
N SER A 438 -6.56 8.93 -17.81
CA SER A 438 -7.58 9.96 -17.98
C SER A 438 -9.01 9.39 -17.85
N ARG A 439 -9.26 8.22 -18.42
CA ARG A 439 -10.56 7.53 -18.34
C ARG A 439 -10.87 7.02 -16.95
N THR A 440 -9.86 6.52 -16.25
CA THR A 440 -10.02 6.09 -14.86
C THR A 440 -10.39 7.27 -13.97
N LEU A 441 -9.66 8.39 -14.09
CA LEU A 441 -9.96 9.60 -13.31
C LEU A 441 -11.35 10.16 -13.64
N ALA A 442 -11.74 10.24 -14.91
CA ALA A 442 -13.07 10.71 -15.29
C ALA A 442 -14.21 9.89 -14.64
N ARG A 443 -14.03 8.57 -14.50
CA ARG A 443 -15.05 7.68 -13.92
C ARG A 443 -15.08 7.65 -12.41
N LEU A 444 -13.92 7.82 -11.78
CA LEU A 444 -13.77 7.64 -10.34
C LEU A 444 -13.74 8.97 -9.55
N ALA A 445 -13.38 10.07 -10.21
CA ALA A 445 -13.08 11.34 -9.56
C ALA A 445 -13.88 12.54 -10.12
N GLY A 446 -14.96 12.29 -10.87
CA GLY A 446 -15.81 13.35 -11.43
C GLY A 446 -16.25 14.36 -10.37
N GLY A 447 -16.01 15.64 -10.61
CA GLY A 447 -16.38 16.72 -9.69
C GLY A 447 -15.45 16.89 -8.48
N LEU A 448 -14.25 16.27 -8.47
CA LEU A 448 -13.22 16.51 -7.46
C LEU A 448 -12.20 17.56 -7.90
N PRO A 449 -11.66 18.37 -6.96
CA PRO A 449 -10.56 19.27 -7.24
C PRO A 449 -9.26 18.51 -7.54
N VAL A 450 -8.44 19.05 -8.44
CA VAL A 450 -7.15 18.51 -8.84
C VAL A 450 -6.03 19.41 -8.34
N PHE A 451 -5.10 18.83 -7.59
CA PHE A 451 -3.90 19.49 -7.09
C PHE A 451 -2.64 18.93 -7.75
N GLU A 452 -1.81 19.82 -8.27
CA GLU A 452 -0.45 19.51 -8.69
C GLU A 452 0.50 19.80 -7.54
N ILE A 453 1.24 18.79 -7.13
CA ILE A 453 2.18 18.83 -6.01
C ILE A 453 3.58 18.62 -6.55
N HIS A 454 4.34 19.70 -6.63
CA HIS A 454 5.70 19.69 -7.11
C HIS A 454 6.68 19.74 -5.94
N PHE A 455 7.46 18.69 -5.75
CA PHE A 455 8.49 18.64 -4.73
C PHE A 455 9.83 19.14 -5.27
N ALA A 456 10.39 20.14 -4.60
CA ALA A 456 11.77 20.57 -4.84
C ALA A 456 12.78 19.48 -4.40
N LEU A 457 14.04 19.61 -4.83
CA LEU A 457 15.10 18.64 -4.53
C LEU A 457 15.42 18.51 -3.03
N ASP A 458 15.13 19.55 -2.24
CA ASP A 458 15.27 19.54 -0.79
C ASP A 458 14.07 18.89 -0.06
N GLY A 459 13.04 18.49 -0.82
CA GLY A 459 11.80 17.90 -0.31
C GLY A 459 10.69 18.89 0.00
N THR A 460 10.88 20.19 -0.27
CA THR A 460 9.85 21.21 -0.04
C THR A 460 8.71 21.08 -1.07
N PRO A 461 7.44 20.91 -0.66
CA PRO A 461 6.31 20.83 -1.58
C PRO A 461 5.82 22.21 -2.04
N GLN A 462 5.43 22.31 -3.30
CA GLN A 462 4.67 23.42 -3.88
C GLN A 462 3.35 22.86 -4.40
N VAL A 463 2.22 23.37 -3.88
CA VAL A 463 0.88 22.89 -4.23
C VAL A 463 0.17 23.93 -5.09
N THR A 464 -0.35 23.50 -6.24
CA THR A 464 -1.15 24.33 -7.16
C THR A 464 -2.47 23.66 -7.47
N GLU A 465 -3.59 24.34 -7.26
CA GLU A 465 -4.92 23.88 -7.67
C GLU A 465 -5.13 24.14 -9.18
N ARG A 466 -5.53 23.12 -9.94
CA ARG A 466 -5.70 23.20 -11.41
C ARG A 466 -7.15 23.30 -11.87
N GLY A 467 -8.11 23.10 -10.97
CA GLY A 467 -9.54 23.07 -11.26
C GLY A 467 -10.17 21.74 -10.88
N MET A 468 -11.28 21.41 -11.54
CA MET A 468 -12.11 20.24 -11.21
C MET A 468 -12.06 19.20 -12.34
N ILE A 469 -12.12 17.92 -11.98
CA ILE A 469 -12.37 16.85 -12.97
C ILE A 469 -13.78 17.04 -13.52
N SER A 470 -13.91 17.05 -14.86
CA SER A 470 -15.21 17.10 -15.53
C SER A 470 -16.07 15.88 -15.15
N VAL A 471 -17.35 16.12 -14.88
CA VAL A 471 -18.34 15.08 -14.56
C VAL A 471 -18.87 14.44 -15.84
#